data_AF-A0A6M1M1K5-F1
#
_entry.id   AF-A0A6M1M1K5-F1
#
_cell.length_a   1.000
_cell.length_b   1.000
_cell.length_c   1.000
_cell.angle_alpha   90.00
_cell.angle_beta   90.00
_cell.angle_gamma   90.00
#
_symmetry.space_group_name_H-M   'P 1'
#
loop_
_entity.id
_entity.type
_entity.pdbx_description
1 polymer ?
#
loop_
_entity_poly.entity_id
_entity_poly.type
_entity_poly.pdbx_seq_one_letter_code
_entity_poly.pdbx_strand_id
1 'polypeptide(L)'
;MLEKIPHAVGEALSGLRAGMGKTAYHAEFEGAPDAIRVTSPAFAEGAAMPARFTQDGAKVSPPLAWDGLPVGTAALVLLVEDADSPTPKPIVHAIAWDLDAAAGGLPEGALASPGSDGTVEEVGKNTFLKAGYLPPDPPTGHGPHRYLFQVYALNRHLGLEGVPGRGALLEAMHGHVLAKGALIGTYERR
;
A
#
# COMPACT_ATOMS: atom_id res chain seq x y z
N MET A 1 10.98 -10.28 8.52
CA MET A 1 11.63 -11.22 7.61
C MET A 1 11.02 -12.57 7.89
N LEU A 2 9.84 -12.74 7.30
CA LEU A 2 8.95 -13.90 7.43
C LEU A 2 9.45 -15.06 6.56
N GLU A 3 10.44 -14.85 5.69
CA GLU A 3 11.13 -15.90 4.94
C GLU A 3 11.81 -16.96 5.80
N LYS A 4 12.03 -16.65 7.08
CA LYS A 4 12.64 -17.57 8.04
C LYS A 4 11.62 -18.48 8.71
N ILE A 5 10.33 -18.29 8.44
CA ILE A 5 9.27 -19.16 8.94
C ILE A 5 9.34 -20.49 8.16
N PRO A 6 9.47 -21.65 8.84
CA PRO A 6 9.45 -22.94 8.17
C PRO A 6 8.16 -23.15 7.38
N HIS A 7 8.24 -23.80 6.21
CA HIS A 7 7.08 -24.04 5.32
C HIS A 7 5.86 -24.60 6.06
N ALA A 8 6.04 -25.63 6.89
CA ALA A 8 4.96 -26.24 7.66
C ALA A 8 4.24 -25.26 8.61
N VAL A 9 4.93 -24.22 9.09
CA VAL A 9 4.32 -23.16 9.90
C VAL A 9 3.51 -22.20 9.03
N GLY A 10 4.01 -21.85 7.83
CA GLY A 10 3.24 -21.07 6.87
C GLY A 10 1.95 -21.77 6.43
N GLU A 11 2.02 -23.07 6.11
CA GLU A 11 0.84 -23.90 5.80
C GLU A 11 -0.16 -23.93 6.96
N ALA A 12 0.31 -24.13 8.20
CA ALA A 12 -0.54 -24.15 9.38
C ALA A 12 -1.25 -22.80 9.63
N LEU A 13 -0.65 -21.69 9.19
CA LEU A 13 -1.21 -20.35 9.32
C LEU A 13 -2.16 -19.98 8.16
N SER A 14 -2.19 -20.72 7.04
CA SER A 14 -2.88 -20.35 5.79
C SER A 14 -4.36 -19.91 5.91
N GLY A 15 -5.07 -20.35 6.96
CA GLY A 15 -6.43 -19.94 7.28
C GLY A 15 -6.55 -18.62 8.06
N LEU A 16 -5.46 -18.07 8.56
CA LEU A 16 -5.41 -16.82 9.33
C LEU A 16 -5.08 -15.65 8.41
N ARG A 17 -6.06 -14.77 8.22
CA ARG A 17 -5.95 -13.60 7.35
C ARG A 17 -6.55 -12.40 8.05
N ALA A 18 -5.90 -11.25 7.96
CA ALA A 18 -6.41 -10.00 8.53
C ALA A 18 -7.82 -9.67 8.00
N GLY A 19 -8.01 -9.82 6.68
CA GLY A 19 -9.25 -9.67 5.94
C GLY A 19 -9.38 -8.31 5.24
N MET A 20 -9.92 -8.34 4.01
CA MET A 20 -10.19 -7.14 3.19
C MET A 20 -11.02 -6.09 3.93
N GLY A 21 -12.05 -6.52 4.67
CA GLY A 21 -12.94 -5.62 5.41
C GLY A 21 -12.26 -4.81 6.52
N LYS A 22 -11.00 -5.10 6.87
CA LYS A 22 -10.22 -4.33 7.85
C LYS A 22 -9.20 -3.37 7.22
N THR A 23 -9.04 -3.40 5.90
CA THR A 23 -8.21 -2.41 5.18
C THR A 23 -8.85 -1.03 5.28
N ALA A 24 -8.06 0.03 5.23
CA ALA A 24 -8.58 1.39 5.27
C ALA A 24 -9.55 1.65 4.12
N TYR A 25 -9.31 1.05 2.95
CA TYR A 25 -10.18 1.15 1.78
C TYR A 25 -11.63 0.77 2.08
N HIS A 26 -11.83 -0.29 2.88
CA HIS A 26 -13.14 -0.86 3.16
C HIS A 26 -13.71 -0.41 4.51
N ALA A 27 -12.85 -0.21 5.51
CA ALA A 27 -13.26 0.16 6.86
C ALA A 27 -13.39 1.66 7.06
N GLU A 28 -12.73 2.47 6.25
CA GLU A 28 -12.68 3.92 6.37
C GLU A 28 -13.29 4.60 5.13
N PHE A 29 -13.74 5.84 5.32
CA PHE A 29 -14.18 6.72 4.23
C PHE A 29 -15.27 6.10 3.34
N GLU A 30 -16.25 5.41 3.93
CA GLU A 30 -17.36 4.77 3.21
C GLU A 30 -18.15 5.76 2.33
N GLY A 31 -18.25 7.02 2.73
CA GLY A 31 -18.91 8.07 1.96
C GLY A 31 -18.10 8.64 0.79
N ALA A 32 -16.82 8.28 0.64
CA ALA A 32 -15.99 8.74 -0.47
C ALA A 32 -16.21 7.83 -1.70
N PRO A 33 -16.51 8.40 -2.89
CA PRO A 33 -16.75 7.62 -4.09
C PRO A 33 -15.49 6.88 -4.57
N ASP A 34 -15.71 5.65 -5.05
CA ASP A 34 -14.71 4.81 -5.75
C ASP A 34 -14.54 5.28 -7.22
N ALA A 35 -13.96 6.47 -7.40
CA ALA A 35 -13.87 7.14 -8.70
C ALA A 35 -12.45 7.23 -9.27
N ILE A 36 -11.43 7.01 -8.44
CA ILE A 36 -10.02 7.06 -8.88
C ILE A 36 -9.66 5.71 -9.49
N ARG A 37 -9.19 5.71 -10.72
CA ARG A 37 -8.64 4.50 -11.35
C ARG A 37 -7.16 4.41 -11.02
N VAL A 38 -6.75 3.33 -10.37
CA VAL A 38 -5.33 3.06 -10.06
C VAL A 38 -4.85 1.89 -10.91
N THR A 39 -3.68 2.03 -11.52
CA THR A 39 -3.09 1.00 -12.38
C THR A 39 -1.59 0.90 -12.22
N SER A 40 -1.01 -0.20 -12.71
CA SER A 40 0.42 -0.36 -12.85
C SER A 40 0.73 -0.90 -14.26
N PRO A 41 1.77 -0.41 -14.94
CA PRO A 41 2.26 -1.07 -16.15
C PRO A 41 2.93 -2.43 -15.85
N ALA A 42 3.24 -2.72 -14.58
CA ALA A 42 4.00 -3.90 -14.20
C ALA A 42 3.13 -5.11 -13.83
N PHE A 43 1.85 -4.91 -13.49
CA PHE A 43 0.89 -5.96 -13.22
C PHE A 43 -0.56 -5.44 -13.37
N ALA A 44 -1.47 -6.33 -13.76
CA ALA A 44 -2.90 -6.04 -13.86
C ALA A 44 -3.59 -6.19 -12.49
N GLU A 45 -4.82 -5.69 -12.37
CA GLU A 45 -5.68 -5.87 -11.20
C GLU A 45 -5.80 -7.36 -10.82
N GLY A 46 -5.49 -7.68 -9.56
CA GLY A 46 -5.49 -9.03 -9.00
C GLY A 46 -4.33 -9.94 -9.46
N ALA A 47 -3.50 -9.50 -10.41
CA ALA A 47 -2.43 -10.32 -10.96
C ALA A 47 -1.22 -10.43 -10.03
N ALA A 48 -0.40 -11.45 -10.26
CA ALA A 48 0.84 -11.66 -9.54
C ALA A 48 1.84 -10.53 -9.83
N MET A 49 2.37 -9.91 -8.78
CA MET A 49 3.41 -8.90 -8.88
C MET A 49 4.75 -9.55 -9.24
N PRO A 50 5.53 -8.97 -10.16
CA PRO A 50 6.90 -9.40 -10.42
C PRO A 50 7.76 -9.40 -9.15
N ALA A 51 8.60 -10.43 -8.99
CA ALA A 51 9.46 -10.62 -7.81
C ALA A 51 10.39 -9.42 -7.54
N ARG A 52 10.70 -8.60 -8.55
CA ARG A 52 11.50 -7.39 -8.36
C ARG A 52 10.89 -6.41 -7.34
N PHE A 53 9.58 -6.44 -7.15
CA PHE A 53 8.88 -5.59 -6.18
C PHE A 53 8.77 -6.21 -4.79
N THR A 54 9.26 -7.44 -4.61
CA THR A 54 9.08 -8.21 -3.37
C THR A 54 10.42 -8.47 -2.69
N GLN A 55 10.37 -9.11 -1.54
CA GLN A 55 11.55 -9.48 -0.78
C GLN A 55 12.48 -10.45 -1.53
N ASP A 56 11.96 -11.17 -2.51
CA ASP A 56 12.70 -12.16 -3.29
C ASP A 56 13.40 -11.57 -4.54
N GLY A 57 13.33 -10.25 -4.76
CA GLY A 57 13.98 -9.58 -5.89
C GLY A 57 14.68 -8.27 -5.53
N ALA A 58 14.53 -7.27 -6.41
CA ALA A 58 15.19 -5.97 -6.29
C ALA A 58 14.65 -5.09 -5.16
N LYS A 59 13.48 -5.42 -4.57
CA LYS A 59 12.86 -4.73 -3.42
C LYS A 59 12.46 -3.28 -3.71
N VAL A 60 12.27 -2.91 -4.97
CA VAL A 60 11.81 -1.56 -5.37
C VAL A 60 10.29 -1.47 -5.29
N SER A 61 9.71 -0.28 -5.04
CA SER A 61 8.26 -0.12 -5.14
C SER A 61 7.78 -0.23 -6.59
N PRO A 62 6.59 -0.79 -6.87
CA PRO A 62 6.09 -0.86 -8.24
C PRO A 62 5.74 0.52 -8.79
N PRO A 63 5.84 0.72 -10.12
CA PRO A 63 5.30 1.91 -10.76
C PRO A 63 3.77 1.90 -10.63
N LEU A 64 3.19 3.04 -10.32
CA LEU A 64 1.75 3.25 -10.23
C LEU A 64 1.34 4.41 -11.12
N ALA A 65 0.13 4.37 -11.63
CA ALA A 65 -0.51 5.48 -12.34
C ALA A 65 -1.94 5.62 -11.83
N TRP A 66 -2.44 6.85 -11.81
CA TRP A 66 -3.82 7.14 -11.43
C TRP A 66 -4.46 8.16 -12.35
N ASP A 67 -5.76 7.98 -12.57
CA ASP A 67 -6.60 8.89 -13.33
C ASP A 67 -7.98 9.05 -12.65
N GLY A 68 -8.78 9.99 -13.13
CA GLY A 68 -10.12 10.24 -12.58
C GLY A 68 -10.14 11.06 -11.28
N LEU A 69 -9.12 11.87 -11.01
CA LEU A 69 -9.09 12.73 -9.81
C LEU A 69 -10.23 13.76 -9.85
N PRO A 70 -11.02 13.92 -8.77
CA PRO A 70 -12.09 14.90 -8.72
C PRO A 70 -11.54 16.33 -8.72
N VAL A 71 -12.34 17.27 -9.24
CA VAL A 71 -12.06 18.71 -9.14
C VAL A 71 -11.90 19.10 -7.66
N GLY A 72 -10.89 19.92 -7.38
CA GLY A 72 -10.57 20.35 -6.01
C GLY A 72 -9.61 19.42 -5.26
N THR A 73 -9.09 18.37 -5.92
CA THR A 73 -7.97 17.60 -5.38
C THR A 73 -6.73 18.49 -5.23
N ALA A 74 -6.30 18.68 -3.99
CA ALA A 74 -5.09 19.44 -3.65
C ALA A 74 -3.89 18.52 -3.41
N ALA A 75 -4.12 17.33 -2.86
CA ALA A 75 -3.08 16.38 -2.49
C ALA A 75 -3.57 14.95 -2.62
N LEU A 76 -2.65 14.01 -2.80
CA LEU A 76 -2.93 12.58 -2.80
C LEU A 76 -2.25 11.86 -1.63
N VAL A 77 -2.87 10.77 -1.20
CA VAL A 77 -2.29 9.80 -0.27
C VAL A 77 -2.22 8.44 -0.94
N LEU A 78 -1.08 7.76 -0.78
CA LEU A 78 -0.92 6.34 -1.07
C LEU A 78 -0.76 5.56 0.23
N LEU A 79 -1.65 4.59 0.46
CA LEU A 79 -1.57 3.63 1.56
C LEU A 79 -1.53 2.22 0.98
N VAL A 80 -0.50 1.45 1.33
CA VAL A 80 -0.38 0.05 0.89
C VAL A 80 -0.61 -0.87 2.07
N GLU A 81 -1.57 -1.80 1.96
CA GLU A 81 -1.90 -2.77 3.01
C GLU A 81 -1.96 -4.19 2.47
N ASP A 82 -1.46 -5.14 3.26
CA ASP A 82 -1.63 -6.58 3.05
C ASP A 82 -2.86 -7.07 3.82
N ALA A 83 -3.92 -7.39 3.08
CA ALA A 83 -5.19 -7.86 3.65
C ALA A 83 -5.13 -9.33 4.10
N ASP A 84 -4.09 -10.05 3.72
CA ASP A 84 -3.97 -11.50 3.90
C ASP A 84 -2.86 -11.89 4.86
N SER A 85 -2.20 -10.91 5.48
CA SER A 85 -1.23 -11.15 6.53
C SER A 85 -1.84 -11.98 7.68
N PRO A 86 -1.09 -12.93 8.28
CA PRO A 86 -1.56 -13.73 9.41
C PRO A 86 -1.52 -12.94 10.73
N THR A 87 -2.20 -11.80 10.74
CA THR A 87 -2.24 -10.83 11.83
C THR A 87 -3.68 -10.36 12.09
N PRO A 88 -4.01 -9.86 13.30
CA PRO A 88 -5.37 -9.39 13.59
C PRO A 88 -5.85 -8.23 12.72
N LYS A 89 -4.92 -7.41 12.22
CA LYS A 89 -5.13 -6.25 11.34
C LYS A 89 -4.19 -6.31 10.13
N PRO A 90 -4.56 -5.69 8.99
CA PRO A 90 -3.69 -5.63 7.81
C PRO A 90 -2.32 -5.07 8.13
N ILE A 91 -1.27 -5.62 7.52
CA ILE A 91 0.08 -5.06 7.61
C ILE A 91 0.17 -3.86 6.66
N VAL A 92 0.66 -2.73 7.15
CA VAL A 92 0.95 -1.56 6.33
C VAL A 92 2.31 -1.74 5.69
N HIS A 93 2.34 -1.69 4.37
CA HIS A 93 3.54 -1.82 3.55
C HIS A 93 4.14 -0.48 3.15
N ALA A 94 3.31 0.56 2.97
CA ALA A 94 3.81 1.91 2.69
C ALA A 94 2.75 2.94 3.04
N ILE A 95 3.23 4.13 3.37
CA ILE A 95 2.46 5.36 3.48
C ILE A 95 3.24 6.43 2.73
N ALA A 96 2.58 7.14 1.83
CA ALA A 96 3.03 8.42 1.29
C ALA A 96 1.86 9.40 1.31
N TRP A 97 2.10 10.64 1.70
CA TRP A 97 1.07 11.69 1.75
C TRP A 97 1.57 12.96 1.07
N ASP A 98 0.65 13.92 0.89
CA ASP A 98 0.93 15.19 0.20
C ASP A 98 1.59 15.03 -1.18
N LEU A 99 1.31 13.90 -1.83
CA LEU A 99 1.73 13.63 -3.21
C LEU A 99 1.05 14.63 -4.14
N ASP A 100 1.82 15.13 -5.12
CA ASP A 100 1.31 16.08 -6.11
C ASP A 100 0.18 15.45 -6.94
N ALA A 101 -0.98 16.12 -6.94
CA ALA A 101 -2.15 15.71 -7.72
C ALA A 101 -1.85 15.73 -9.24
N ALA A 102 -0.89 16.53 -9.70
CA ALA A 102 -0.49 16.62 -11.10
C ALA A 102 0.49 15.51 -11.55
N ALA A 103 1.09 14.75 -10.62
CA ALA A 103 2.11 13.75 -10.95
C ALA A 103 1.59 12.59 -11.81
N GLY A 104 0.28 12.30 -11.76
CA GLY A 104 -0.38 11.23 -12.53
C GLY A 104 0.06 9.80 -12.17
N GLY A 105 0.99 9.64 -11.23
CA GLY A 105 1.52 8.35 -10.82
C GLY A 105 2.79 8.45 -9.98
N LEU A 106 3.35 7.29 -9.68
CA LEU A 106 4.69 7.12 -9.12
C LEU A 106 5.54 6.26 -10.07
N PRO A 107 6.78 6.66 -10.38
CA PRO A 107 7.68 5.78 -11.08
C PRO A 107 8.07 4.57 -10.23
N GLU A 108 8.67 3.57 -10.88
CA GLU A 108 9.25 2.43 -10.16
C GLU A 108 10.32 2.94 -9.16
N GLY A 109 10.30 2.39 -7.95
CA GLY A 109 11.26 2.75 -6.90
C GLY A 109 11.06 4.16 -6.32
N ALA A 110 9.93 4.84 -6.59
CA ALA A 110 9.64 6.16 -6.04
C ALA A 110 9.55 6.20 -4.50
N LEU A 111 9.17 5.09 -3.87
CA LEU A 111 9.16 4.97 -2.41
C LEU A 111 10.48 4.37 -1.95
N ALA A 112 11.13 5.03 -0.98
CA ALA A 112 12.37 4.56 -0.39
C ALA A 112 12.23 3.12 0.15
N SER A 113 13.23 2.28 -0.10
CA SER A 113 13.25 0.86 0.27
C SER A 113 14.69 0.34 0.29
N PRO A 114 14.94 -0.94 0.65
CA PRO A 114 16.28 -1.52 0.48
C PRO A 114 16.79 -1.55 -0.98
N GLY A 115 15.91 -1.36 -1.96
CA GLY A 115 16.22 -1.41 -3.39
C GLY A 115 16.30 -0.06 -4.09
N SER A 116 15.92 1.03 -3.43
CA SER A 116 15.87 2.38 -4.00
C SER A 116 15.90 3.43 -2.89
N ASP A 117 16.62 4.53 -3.10
CA ASP A 117 16.61 5.66 -2.17
C ASP A 117 15.25 6.41 -2.16
N GLY A 118 14.42 6.17 -3.18
CA GLY A 118 13.13 6.85 -3.33
C GLY A 118 13.26 8.26 -3.92
N THR A 119 12.14 8.80 -4.33
CA THR A 119 12.00 10.20 -4.80
C THR A 119 10.90 10.95 -4.04
N VAL A 120 10.04 10.25 -3.31
CA VAL A 120 9.01 10.83 -2.46
C VAL A 120 9.59 11.13 -1.08
N GLU A 121 9.45 12.38 -0.62
CA GLU A 121 9.99 12.82 0.67
C GLU A 121 9.03 12.51 1.83
N GLU A 122 7.73 12.72 1.61
CA GLU A 122 6.66 12.52 2.59
C GLU A 122 6.28 11.04 2.71
N VAL A 123 7.15 10.27 3.38
CA VAL A 123 6.98 8.82 3.60
C VAL A 123 6.79 8.46 5.07
N GLY A 124 5.90 7.49 5.33
CA GLY A 124 5.42 7.18 6.67
C GLY A 124 5.94 5.84 7.19
N LYS A 125 5.67 5.58 8.48
CA LYS A 125 6.05 4.32 9.14
C LYS A 125 5.15 3.19 8.65
N ASN A 126 5.75 2.19 8.04
CA ASN A 126 5.13 0.88 7.85
C ASN A 126 4.97 0.14 9.21
N THR A 127 4.32 -1.02 9.20
CA THR A 127 4.07 -1.80 10.44
C THR A 127 5.35 -2.20 11.18
N PHE A 128 6.50 -2.25 10.51
CA PHE A 128 7.80 -2.52 11.13
C PHE A 128 8.53 -1.24 11.58
N LEU A 129 7.81 -0.13 11.69
CA LEU A 129 8.28 1.16 12.19
C LEU A 129 9.38 1.81 11.35
N LYS A 130 9.54 1.36 10.11
CA LYS A 130 10.47 1.95 9.13
C LYS A 130 9.72 2.87 8.19
N ALA A 131 10.37 3.97 7.81
CA ALA A 131 9.87 4.83 6.75
C ALA A 131 10.05 4.14 5.38
N GLY A 132 9.07 4.28 4.49
CA GLY A 132 9.15 3.79 3.12
C GLY A 132 8.52 2.41 2.88
N TYR A 133 8.76 1.88 1.68
CA TYR A 133 8.16 0.65 1.17
C TYR A 133 8.76 -0.59 1.83
N LEU A 134 7.88 -1.38 2.44
CA LEU A 134 8.14 -2.73 2.92
C LEU A 134 7.85 -3.70 1.75
N PRO A 135 8.86 -4.39 1.20
CA PRO A 135 8.61 -5.37 0.13
C PRO A 135 7.76 -6.55 0.63
N PRO A 136 6.77 -7.01 -0.15
CA PRO A 136 6.04 -8.24 0.10
C PRO A 136 6.94 -9.43 0.48
N ASP A 137 6.61 -10.06 1.59
CA ASP A 137 7.35 -11.21 2.15
C ASP A 137 6.36 -12.15 2.85
N PRO A 138 5.36 -12.71 2.13
CA PRO A 138 4.39 -13.62 2.75
C PRO A 138 5.11 -14.88 3.26
N PRO A 139 4.64 -15.54 4.32
CA PRO A 139 5.23 -16.80 4.75
C PRO A 139 5.09 -17.87 3.65
N THR A 140 6.15 -18.64 3.42
CA THR A 140 6.13 -19.74 2.44
C THR A 140 5.04 -20.76 2.79
N GLY A 141 4.20 -21.13 1.84
CA GLY A 141 3.08 -22.08 2.06
C GLY A 141 1.80 -21.46 2.64
N HIS A 142 1.78 -20.16 2.96
CA HIS A 142 0.59 -19.48 3.48
C HIS A 142 -0.51 -19.23 2.41
N GLY A 143 -0.15 -19.42 1.14
CA GLY A 143 -0.97 -19.08 -0.01
C GLY A 143 -0.75 -17.64 -0.49
N PRO A 144 -1.50 -17.19 -1.51
CA PRO A 144 -1.37 -15.85 -2.05
C PRO A 144 -1.86 -14.79 -1.06
N HIS A 145 -1.13 -13.69 -0.99
CA HIS A 145 -1.50 -12.46 -0.29
C HIS A 145 -1.92 -11.39 -1.29
N ARG A 146 -2.91 -10.57 -0.92
CA ARG A 146 -3.36 -9.39 -1.65
C ARG A 146 -2.83 -8.11 -1.00
N TYR A 147 -2.12 -7.34 -1.81
CA TYR A 147 -1.56 -6.04 -1.45
C TYR A 147 -2.38 -4.96 -2.15
N LEU A 148 -3.08 -4.14 -1.36
CA LEU A 148 -3.94 -3.07 -1.86
C LEU A 148 -3.14 -1.79 -1.92
N PHE A 149 -2.93 -1.26 -3.11
CA PHE A 149 -2.35 0.05 -3.37
C PHE A 149 -3.48 1.08 -3.44
N GLN A 150 -3.77 1.71 -2.31
CA GLN A 150 -4.94 2.57 -2.11
C GLN A 150 -4.54 4.03 -2.33
N VAL A 151 -5.20 4.70 -3.27
CA VAL A 151 -5.01 6.13 -3.55
C VAL A 151 -6.23 6.90 -3.07
N TYR A 152 -6.00 7.98 -2.35
CA TYR A 152 -7.04 8.89 -1.86
C TYR A 152 -6.77 10.29 -2.38
N ALA A 153 -7.80 10.94 -2.94
CA ALA A 153 -7.77 12.35 -3.30
C ALA A 153 -8.27 13.19 -2.12
N LEU A 154 -7.48 14.19 -1.71
CA LEU A 154 -7.83 15.07 -0.60
C LEU A 154 -8.08 16.50 -1.09
N ASN A 155 -8.98 17.21 -0.41
CA ASN A 155 -9.26 18.63 -0.67
C ASN A 155 -8.23 19.60 -0.07
N ARG A 156 -7.20 19.08 0.58
CA ARG A 156 -6.12 19.84 1.23
C ARG A 156 -4.86 19.00 1.36
N HIS A 157 -3.73 19.67 1.57
CA HIS A 157 -2.54 19.04 2.12
C HIS A 157 -2.76 18.73 3.61
N LEU A 158 -2.22 17.59 4.04
CA LEU A 158 -2.25 17.15 5.44
C LEU A 158 -1.22 17.91 6.28
N GLY A 159 -0.05 18.22 5.73
CA GLY A 159 1.00 18.95 6.44
C GLY A 159 1.48 18.24 7.70
N LEU A 160 1.51 16.90 7.68
CA LEU A 160 1.94 16.10 8.82
C LEU A 160 3.43 16.28 9.08
N GLU A 161 3.78 16.51 10.34
CA GLU A 161 5.19 16.58 10.77
C GLU A 161 5.76 15.18 11.04
N GLY A 162 7.02 14.98 10.70
CA GLY A 162 7.76 13.76 11.00
C GLY A 162 7.36 12.57 10.13
N VAL A 163 7.33 11.37 10.73
CA VAL A 163 7.10 10.10 10.03
C VAL A 163 5.85 9.41 10.63
N PRO A 164 4.64 9.81 10.19
CA PRO A 164 3.37 9.32 10.73
C PRO A 164 3.20 7.83 10.45
N GLY A 165 2.50 7.15 11.36
CA GLY A 165 1.99 5.80 11.12
C GLY A 165 0.53 5.83 10.66
N ARG A 166 -0.02 4.65 10.38
CA ARG A 166 -1.40 4.46 9.88
C ARG A 166 -2.46 5.26 10.62
N GLY A 167 -2.47 5.20 11.96
CA GLY A 167 -3.50 5.88 12.76
C GLY A 167 -3.49 7.40 12.56
N ALA A 168 -2.31 8.02 12.69
CA ALA A 168 -2.16 9.46 12.50
C ALA A 168 -2.51 9.90 11.07
N LEU A 169 -2.17 9.09 10.07
CA LEU A 169 -2.56 9.33 8.68
C LEU A 169 -4.09 9.36 8.52
N LEU A 170 -4.78 8.32 9.01
CA LEU A 170 -6.23 8.21 8.87
C LEU A 170 -6.96 9.33 9.61
N GLU A 171 -6.55 9.63 10.84
CA GLU A 171 -7.06 10.78 11.61
C GLU A 171 -6.96 12.09 10.83
N ALA A 172 -5.82 12.35 10.19
CA ALA A 172 -5.62 13.56 9.40
C ALA A 172 -6.44 13.58 8.10
N MET A 173 -6.80 12.42 7.55
CA MET A 173 -7.61 12.30 6.33
C MET A 173 -9.11 12.46 6.57
N HIS A 174 -9.61 12.20 7.78
CA HIS A 174 -11.05 12.27 8.06
C HIS A 174 -11.64 13.65 7.74
N GLY A 175 -12.75 13.65 7.00
CA GLY A 175 -13.43 14.85 6.53
C GLY A 175 -12.81 15.51 5.29
N HIS A 176 -11.68 14.98 4.77
CA HIS A 176 -10.94 15.59 3.67
C HIS A 176 -10.87 14.75 2.40
N VAL A 177 -11.26 13.46 2.46
CA VAL A 177 -11.26 12.55 1.30
C VAL A 177 -12.40 12.89 0.34
N LEU A 178 -12.03 13.24 -0.90
CA LEU A 178 -12.94 13.55 -2.00
C LEU A 178 -13.31 12.31 -2.82
N ALA A 179 -12.36 11.41 -3.03
CA ALA A 179 -12.54 10.15 -3.74
C ALA A 179 -11.42 9.17 -3.36
N LYS A 180 -11.64 7.89 -3.65
CA LYS A 180 -10.65 6.84 -3.46
C LYS A 180 -10.61 5.90 -4.66
N GLY A 181 -9.55 5.11 -4.72
CA GLY A 181 -9.34 4.05 -5.70
C GLY A 181 -8.27 3.09 -5.21
N ALA A 182 -8.26 1.86 -5.73
CA ALA A 182 -7.24 0.89 -5.40
C ALA A 182 -6.85 0.03 -6.60
N LEU A 183 -5.61 -0.45 -6.56
CA LEU A 183 -5.10 -1.54 -7.39
C LEU A 183 -4.69 -2.68 -6.45
N ILE A 184 -5.07 -3.92 -6.77
CA ILE A 184 -4.65 -5.10 -6.01
C ILE A 184 -3.57 -5.84 -6.79
N GLY A 185 -2.40 -6.00 -6.16
CA GLY A 185 -1.36 -6.93 -6.61
C GLY A 185 -1.33 -8.16 -5.71
N THR A 186 -1.01 -9.33 -6.26
CA THR A 186 -0.85 -10.56 -5.47
C THR A 186 0.60 -11.02 -5.40
N TYR A 187 0.97 -11.68 -4.31
CA TYR A 187 2.24 -12.40 -4.23
C TYR A 187 2.11 -13.64 -3.34
N GLU A 188 2.77 -14.72 -3.71
CA GLU A 188 2.78 -16.01 -3.01
C GLU A 188 4.20 -16.54 -2.99
N ARG A 189 4.57 -17.22 -1.90
CA ARG A 189 5.80 -18.01 -1.83
C ARG A 189 5.45 -19.47 -1.60
N ARG A 190 6.01 -20.33 -2.43
CA ARG A 190 5.81 -21.77 -2.44
C ARG A 190 7.07 -22.48 -1.97
#